data_AF-A0AAC8Q8J8-F1
#
_entry.id   AF-A0AAC8Q8J8-F1
#
_cell.length_a   1.000
_cell.length_b   1.000
_cell.length_c   1.000
_cell.angle_alpha   90.00
_cell.angle_beta   90.00
_cell.angle_gamma   90.00
#
_symmetry.space_group_name_H-M   'P 1'
#
loop_
_entity.id
_entity.type
_entity.pdbx_description
1 polymer ?
#
loop_
_entity_poly.entity_id
_entity_poly.type
_entity_poly.pdbx_seq_one_letter_code
_entity_poly.pdbx_strand_id
1 'polypeptide(L)'
;MPDLTASVVIEDWNVDARGKRSTKQAEYKPKKVCWKVMIDHKTREKNPRATQASFEDNVEGNQLPADFLRKRKGTIQLGGQGKVRAAGGTVTFEVTVSLEGLNLPAVGKQTLLVREKGPSILAQDNPPKSAVQARIMRNGLALGFSKVLCDLLQRLCCQESGQKQFHLGDTKGYLHEGEPIMNHGGDGGTGLKQITQKTVGPDLLWDWQENLDYGLKLFNDKLRIAKVHRTQILADPRYKELLENTATWRASQKLPELKIVTIPDYTDEQLADAAIRANNGVPKISNPGDDTPLGRNWHEFTLAVETVNLPNPDPNKDPKKATVPLRVLTLQKEKGPDGKRSAEATWVRVDVSTRPKVGDPDYVNNVKSRSPTC
;
A
#
# COMPACT_ATOMS: atom_id res chain seq x y z
N MET A 1 26.59 27.49 16.91
CA MET A 1 26.23 26.39 15.98
C MET A 1 27.54 25.72 15.59
N PRO A 2 27.68 24.40 15.65
CA PRO A 2 28.89 23.76 15.15
C PRO A 2 28.99 23.97 13.64
N ASP A 3 30.20 24.24 13.15
CA ASP A 3 30.47 24.33 11.72
C ASP A 3 30.27 22.94 11.08
N LEU A 4 29.36 22.85 10.10
CA LEU A 4 29.19 21.66 9.27
C LEU A 4 30.23 21.68 8.16
N THR A 5 31.12 20.70 8.15
CA THR A 5 32.09 20.51 7.06
C THR A 5 31.62 19.37 6.17
N ALA A 6 31.03 19.67 5.01
CA ALA A 6 30.73 18.65 4.00
C ALA A 6 31.99 18.32 3.19
N SER A 7 32.26 17.04 2.96
CA SER A 7 33.38 16.57 2.14
C SER A 7 32.84 15.83 0.92
N VAL A 8 32.91 16.44 -0.26
CA VAL A 8 32.46 15.80 -1.49
C VAL A 8 33.54 14.85 -2.00
N VAL A 9 33.28 13.55 -2.01
CA VAL A 9 34.16 12.55 -2.62
C VAL A 9 33.56 12.14 -3.95
N ILE A 10 34.23 12.47 -5.05
CA ILE A 10 33.84 12.08 -6.39
C ILE A 10 34.60 10.81 -6.75
N GLU A 11 33.87 9.72 -6.95
CA GLU A 11 34.43 8.50 -7.50
C GLU A 11 33.95 8.35 -8.95
N ASP A 12 34.88 8.07 -9.86
CA ASP A 12 34.57 7.83 -11.27
C ASP A 12 34.34 6.33 -11.48
N TRP A 13 33.14 5.95 -11.93
CA TRP A 13 32.76 4.56 -12.13
C TRP A 13 32.28 4.33 -13.56
N ASN A 14 32.88 3.35 -14.23
CA ASN A 14 32.45 2.94 -15.56
C ASN A 14 31.20 2.05 -15.48
N VAL A 15 30.12 2.48 -16.13
CA VAL A 15 28.88 1.72 -16.25
C VAL A 15 28.65 1.39 -17.72
N ASP A 16 28.54 0.11 -18.06
CA ASP A 16 28.24 -0.29 -19.43
C ASP A 16 26.80 0.07 -19.84
N ALA A 17 26.47 -0.10 -21.12
CA ALA A 17 25.12 0.18 -21.65
C ALA A 17 24.00 -0.65 -20.99
N ARG A 18 24.34 -1.62 -20.13
CA ARG A 18 23.42 -2.50 -19.39
C ARG A 18 23.41 -2.20 -17.88
N GLY A 19 24.09 -1.14 -17.42
CA GLY A 19 24.10 -0.74 -16.01
C GLY A 19 25.09 -1.51 -15.14
N LYS A 20 26.02 -2.29 -15.72
CA LYS A 20 26.97 -3.12 -14.97
C LYS A 20 28.31 -2.39 -14.80
N ARG A 21 28.86 -2.43 -13.58
CA ARG A 21 30.17 -1.84 -13.23
C ARG A 21 31.31 -2.66 -13.83
N SER A 22 32.28 -2.01 -14.48
CA SER A 22 33.47 -2.65 -15.05
C SER A 22 34.76 -1.94 -14.61
N THR A 23 35.80 -2.71 -14.27
CA THR A 23 37.11 -2.21 -13.85
C THR A 23 38.21 -2.33 -14.92
N LYS A 24 37.89 -2.78 -16.14
CA LYS A 24 38.91 -2.96 -17.20
C LYS A 24 39.03 -1.73 -18.12
N GLN A 25 40.27 -1.24 -18.27
CA GLN A 25 40.64 -0.18 -19.22
C GLN A 25 40.66 -0.72 -20.66
N ALA A 26 39.69 -0.30 -21.46
CA ALA A 26 39.81 -0.23 -22.92
C ALA A 26 39.39 1.17 -23.34
N GLU A 27 40.10 1.75 -24.30
CA GLU A 27 39.87 3.12 -24.80
C GLU A 27 38.43 3.26 -25.33
N TYR A 28 37.59 3.97 -24.57
CA TYR A 28 36.18 4.17 -24.91
C TYR A 28 35.72 5.59 -24.55
N LYS A 29 34.77 6.12 -25.32
CA LYS A 29 34.22 7.48 -25.19
C LYS A 29 33.02 7.46 -24.21
N PRO A 30 33.13 8.01 -22.99
CA PRO A 30 32.02 8.01 -22.04
C PRO A 30 30.89 8.91 -22.53
N LYS A 31 29.64 8.42 -22.43
CA LYS A 31 28.42 9.17 -22.78
C LYS A 31 27.74 9.85 -21.60
N LYS A 32 28.13 9.51 -20.36
CA LYS A 32 27.59 10.06 -19.11
C LYS A 32 28.69 10.08 -18.04
N VAL A 33 28.72 11.14 -17.25
CA VAL A 33 29.51 11.24 -16.01
C VAL A 33 28.51 11.34 -14.87
N CYS A 34 28.62 10.46 -13.88
CA CYS A 34 27.80 10.49 -12.67
C CYS A 34 28.68 10.88 -11.48
N TRP A 35 28.10 11.55 -10.48
CA TRP A 35 28.82 11.99 -9.28
C TRP A 35 28.10 11.47 -8.03
N LYS A 36 28.86 11.21 -6.98
CA LYS A 36 28.34 10.88 -5.64
C LYS A 36 28.67 12.04 -4.70
N VAL A 37 27.73 12.45 -3.85
CA VAL A 37 27.98 13.42 -2.77
C VAL A 37 27.84 12.68 -1.46
N MET A 38 28.91 12.68 -0.66
CA MET A 38 28.89 12.16 0.71
C MET A 38 28.86 13.34 1.68
N ILE A 39 27.99 13.30 2.69
CA ILE A 39 27.95 14.30 3.75
C ILE A 39 28.36 13.59 5.04
N ASP A 40 29.49 14.00 5.62
CA ASP A 40 30.00 13.47 6.90
C ASP A 40 29.69 14.47 8.02
N HIS A 41 29.22 13.98 9.16
CA HIS A 41 28.87 14.81 10.32
C HIS A 41 29.90 14.60 11.42
N LYS A 42 30.95 15.43 11.45
CA LYS A 42 31.95 15.40 12.53
C LYS A 42 31.61 16.38 13.65
N THR A 43 31.16 15.88 14.80
CA THR A 43 31.15 16.65 16.04
C THR A 43 32.53 16.60 16.69
N ARG A 44 33.13 17.76 16.98
CA ARG A 44 34.39 17.86 17.73
C ARG A 44 34.18 17.30 19.14
N GLU A 45 34.94 16.26 19.49
CA GLU A 45 34.75 15.41 20.68
C GLU A 45 34.87 16.16 22.02
N LYS A 46 33.93 15.85 22.93
CA LYS A 46 34.18 15.72 24.38
C LYS A 46 33.37 14.55 25.00
N ASN A 47 33.01 13.50 24.24
CA ASN A 47 32.35 12.30 24.81
C ASN A 47 32.49 11.07 23.89
N PRO A 48 32.95 9.88 24.36
CA PRO A 48 33.33 8.76 23.49
C PRO A 48 32.17 7.82 23.09
N ARG A 49 30.96 8.34 22.83
CA ARG A 49 29.83 7.54 22.32
C ARG A 49 29.06 8.26 21.21
N ALA A 50 29.76 8.72 20.18
CA ALA A 50 29.15 9.23 18.96
C ALA A 50 29.44 8.26 17.80
N THR A 51 28.38 7.63 17.28
CA THR A 51 28.45 6.80 16.08
C THR A 51 28.46 7.69 14.84
N GLN A 52 29.33 7.35 13.90
CA GLN A 52 29.42 8.00 12.58
C GLN A 52 28.19 7.60 11.75
N ALA A 53 27.52 8.58 11.12
CA ALA A 53 26.42 8.32 10.19
C ALA A 53 26.86 8.73 8.78
N SER A 54 26.80 7.79 7.85
CA SER A 54 27.01 8.03 6.41
C SER A 54 25.67 7.97 5.69
N PHE A 55 25.42 8.95 4.83
CA PHE A 55 24.24 9.00 3.97
C PHE A 55 24.62 8.59 2.54
N GLU A 56 23.77 7.81 1.87
CA GLU A 56 23.89 7.51 0.45
C GLU A 56 22.65 8.03 -0.29
N ASP A 57 22.86 8.94 -1.24
CA ASP A 57 21.87 9.33 -2.23
C ASP A 57 22.54 9.42 -3.61
N ASN A 58 21.86 8.93 -4.65
CA ASN A 58 22.28 9.08 -6.04
C ASN A 58 21.59 10.31 -6.64
N VAL A 59 22.37 11.33 -7.03
CA VAL A 59 21.83 12.52 -7.71
C VAL A 59 22.32 12.52 -9.15
N GLU A 60 21.40 12.45 -10.11
CA GLU A 60 21.71 12.60 -11.54
C GLU A 60 21.79 14.09 -11.93
N GLY A 61 22.90 14.50 -12.53
CA GLY A 61 23.11 15.85 -13.08
C GLY A 61 22.97 15.89 -14.61
N ASN A 62 22.74 17.09 -15.15
CA ASN A 62 22.59 17.33 -16.60
C ASN A 62 23.88 17.02 -17.40
N GLN A 63 23.69 16.62 -18.67
CA GLN A 63 24.76 16.28 -19.62
C GLN A 63 25.71 17.46 -19.88
N LEU A 64 27.02 17.20 -19.83
CA LEU A 64 28.02 18.06 -20.44
C LEU A 64 28.21 17.68 -21.93
N PRO A 65 28.45 18.63 -22.85
CA PRO A 65 28.68 18.33 -24.26
C PRO A 65 29.88 17.39 -24.47
N ALA A 66 29.71 16.38 -25.33
CA ALA A 66 30.70 15.32 -25.58
C ALA A 66 32.07 15.83 -26.08
N ASP A 67 32.12 17.05 -26.60
CA ASP A 67 33.34 17.65 -27.17
C ASP A 67 34.27 18.23 -26.09
N PHE A 68 33.80 18.34 -24.85
CA PHE A 68 34.53 18.93 -23.73
C PHE A 68 35.67 18.03 -23.18
N LEU A 69 35.59 16.71 -23.37
CA LEU A 69 36.53 15.74 -22.78
C LEU A 69 37.78 15.43 -23.64
N ARG A 70 37.97 16.11 -24.78
CA ARG A 70 38.94 15.62 -25.78
C ARG A 70 40.42 15.90 -25.54
N LYS A 71 40.83 16.83 -24.68
CA LYS A 71 42.26 17.13 -24.49
C LYS A 71 42.54 17.74 -23.12
N ARG A 72 42.94 16.92 -22.14
CA ARG A 72 43.90 17.24 -21.05
C ARG A 72 43.96 16.06 -20.07
N LYS A 73 45.17 15.59 -19.76
CA LYS A 73 45.45 14.85 -18.51
C LYS A 73 45.74 15.90 -17.45
N GLY A 74 44.89 15.99 -16.45
CA GLY A 74 45.06 16.89 -15.30
C GLY A 74 44.13 16.47 -14.18
N THR A 75 44.58 16.64 -12.94
CA THR A 75 43.77 16.41 -11.74
C THR A 75 42.80 17.58 -11.60
N ILE A 76 41.50 17.31 -11.64
CA ILE A 76 40.49 18.33 -11.36
C ILE A 76 40.39 18.46 -9.83
N GLN A 77 40.79 19.60 -9.27
CA GLN A 77 40.44 19.95 -7.89
C GLN A 77 39.21 20.85 -7.92
N LEU A 78 38.09 20.36 -7.42
CA LEU A 78 36.88 21.16 -7.22
C LEU A 78 36.81 21.57 -5.75
N GLY A 79 37.01 22.86 -5.48
CA GLY A 79 36.72 23.46 -4.19
C GLY A 79 35.38 24.16 -4.22
N GLY A 80 34.47 23.83 -3.30
CA GLY A 80 33.22 24.56 -3.11
C GLY A 80 33.11 25.04 -1.66
N GLN A 81 32.82 26.33 -1.47
CA GLN A 81 32.37 26.87 -0.19
C GLN A 81 30.90 27.28 -0.33
N GLY A 82 30.00 26.58 0.36
CA GLY A 82 28.57 26.88 0.35
C GLY A 82 28.09 27.36 1.71
N LYS A 83 27.21 28.37 1.74
CA LYS A 83 26.45 28.73 2.95
C LYS A 83 25.25 27.81 3.08
N VAL A 84 25.26 26.96 4.10
CA VAL A 84 24.12 26.12 4.46
C VAL A 84 23.06 26.98 5.14
N ARG A 85 21.87 27.09 4.55
CA ARG A 85 20.67 27.61 5.24
C ARG A 85 19.68 26.47 5.41
N ALA A 86 19.39 26.11 6.65
CA ALA A 86 18.35 25.16 7.00
C ALA A 86 17.08 25.95 7.37
N ALA A 87 16.00 25.75 6.62
CA ALA A 87 14.66 26.21 6.98
C ALA A 87 13.65 25.15 6.52
N GLY A 88 12.84 24.63 7.46
CA GLY A 88 11.73 23.71 7.14
C GLY A 88 12.14 22.36 6.54
N GLY A 89 13.28 21.77 6.97
CA GLY A 89 13.69 20.44 6.50
C GLY A 89 14.25 20.40 5.07
N THR A 90 14.60 21.56 4.51
CA THR A 90 15.28 21.63 3.21
C THR A 90 16.68 22.21 3.41
N VAL A 91 17.70 21.56 2.82
CA VAL A 91 19.04 22.11 2.76
C VAL A 91 19.36 22.46 1.31
N THR A 92 19.57 23.74 1.04
CA THR A 92 19.98 24.21 -0.29
C THR A 92 21.49 24.44 -0.27
N PHE A 93 22.21 23.79 -1.18
CA PHE A 93 23.61 24.07 -1.44
C PHE A 93 23.72 24.73 -2.80
N GLU A 94 24.62 25.71 -2.91
CA GLU A 94 25.02 26.27 -4.20
C GLU A 94 26.41 25.70 -4.50
N VAL A 95 26.49 24.86 -5.53
CA VAL A 95 27.76 24.25 -5.94
C VAL A 95 28.33 25.09 -7.07
N THR A 96 29.38 25.85 -6.77
CA THR A 96 30.16 26.54 -7.80
C THR A 96 31.29 25.63 -8.25
N VAL A 97 31.29 25.27 -9.54
CA VAL A 97 32.37 24.48 -10.15
C VAL A 97 33.30 25.47 -10.85
N SER A 98 34.47 25.72 -10.27
CA SER A 98 35.54 26.46 -10.94
C SER A 98 36.57 25.48 -11.48
N LEU A 99 36.83 25.53 -12.78
CA LEU A 99 38.01 24.90 -13.39
C LEU A 99 39.09 25.97 -13.49
N GLU A 100 40.32 25.63 -13.12
CA GLU A 100 41.44 26.58 -13.15
C GLU A 100 41.58 27.19 -14.57
N GLY A 101 41.36 28.50 -14.68
CA GLY A 101 41.39 29.23 -15.94
C GLY A 101 40.06 29.41 -16.70
N LEU A 102 38.91 28.96 -16.17
CA LEU A 102 37.60 29.18 -16.80
C LEU A 102 36.50 29.55 -15.80
N ASN A 103 35.94 30.75 -15.92
CA ASN A 103 34.70 31.14 -15.24
C ASN A 103 33.51 30.56 -16.01
N LEU A 104 32.90 29.50 -15.48
CA LEU A 104 31.62 29.00 -15.99
C LEU A 104 30.45 29.76 -15.33
N PRO A 105 29.40 30.14 -16.07
CA PRO A 105 28.20 30.72 -15.45
C PRO A 105 27.55 29.67 -14.53
N ALA A 106 27.12 30.11 -13.34
CA ALA A 106 26.56 29.24 -12.29
C ALA A 106 25.48 28.29 -12.86
N VAL A 107 25.78 27.00 -12.89
CA VAL A 107 24.91 25.98 -13.47
C VAL A 107 23.92 25.50 -12.40
N GLY A 108 22.85 26.27 -12.23
CA GLY A 108 21.58 25.82 -11.62
C GLY A 108 21.57 25.55 -10.10
N LYS A 109 20.55 26.09 -9.41
CA LYS A 109 20.19 25.65 -8.06
C LYS A 109 19.58 24.26 -8.12
N GLN A 110 20.20 23.27 -7.49
CA GLN A 110 19.54 22.02 -7.14
C GLN A 110 19.05 22.06 -5.70
N THR A 111 17.81 21.63 -5.49
CA THR A 111 17.23 21.50 -4.14
C THR A 111 17.35 20.03 -3.75
N LEU A 112 18.20 19.74 -2.78
CA LEU A 112 18.29 18.41 -2.19
C LEU A 112 17.22 18.32 -1.10
N LEU A 113 16.29 17.38 -1.26
CA LEU A 113 15.24 17.16 -0.28
C LEU A 113 15.81 16.24 0.80
N VAL A 114 16.51 16.85 1.78
CA VAL A 114 17.02 16.13 2.94
C VAL A 114 15.83 15.72 3.79
N ARG A 115 15.36 14.47 3.65
CA ARG A 115 14.46 13.90 4.64
C ARG A 115 15.27 13.79 5.93
N GLU A 116 14.93 14.59 6.94
CA GLU A 116 15.26 14.23 8.32
C GLU A 116 14.69 12.81 8.52
N LYS A 117 15.58 11.80 8.51
CA LYS A 117 15.34 10.64 9.37
C LYS A 117 15.22 11.28 10.75
N GLY A 118 14.00 11.33 11.27
CA GLY A 118 13.74 11.83 12.62
C GLY A 118 14.70 11.17 13.61
N PRO A 119 14.85 11.71 14.84
CA PRO A 119 15.83 11.22 15.80
C PRO A 119 15.82 9.70 15.77
N SER A 120 16.98 9.11 15.47
CA SER A 120 17.20 7.66 15.53
C SER A 120 16.94 7.25 16.97
N ILE A 121 15.66 7.08 17.32
CA ILE A 121 15.24 6.20 18.38
C ILE A 121 15.96 4.91 18.03
N LEU A 122 16.74 4.37 18.96
CA LEU A 122 17.51 3.15 18.74
C LEU A 122 16.58 2.17 18.02
N ALA A 123 17.07 1.46 17.00
CA ALA A 123 16.27 0.65 16.07
C ALA A 123 15.51 -0.53 16.73
N GLN A 124 15.31 -0.48 18.04
CA GLN A 124 14.72 -1.47 18.93
C GLN A 124 13.58 -0.88 19.79
N ASP A 125 13.38 0.44 19.76
CA ASP A 125 12.30 1.09 20.52
C ASP A 125 11.00 1.17 19.72
N ASN A 126 9.89 0.87 20.38
CA ASN A 126 8.57 1.02 19.78
C ASN A 126 8.26 2.50 19.47
N PRO A 127 7.65 2.80 18.31
CA PRO A 127 7.26 4.16 18.01
C PRO A 127 6.19 4.65 19.00
N PRO A 128 6.19 5.94 19.36
CA PRO A 128 5.04 6.54 20.03
C PRO A 128 3.78 6.31 19.18
N LYS A 129 2.70 5.83 19.78
CA LYS A 129 1.41 5.58 19.10
C LYS A 129 0.90 6.80 18.34
N SER A 130 1.08 7.99 18.91
CA SER A 130 0.75 9.26 18.26
C SER A 130 1.54 9.49 16.97
N ALA A 131 2.79 9.04 16.89
CA ALA A 131 3.59 9.10 15.66
C ALA A 131 3.08 8.14 14.59
N VAL A 132 2.68 6.92 14.97
CA VAL A 132 2.04 5.95 14.07
C VAL A 132 0.74 6.52 13.51
N GLN A 133 -0.14 7.04 14.38
CA GLN A 133 -1.42 7.64 14.00
C GLN A 133 -1.25 8.85 13.08
N ALA A 134 -0.35 9.77 13.42
CA ALA A 134 -0.07 10.95 12.61
C ALA A 134 0.49 10.57 11.24
N ARG A 135 1.33 9.53 11.15
CA ARG A 135 1.86 9.03 9.88
C ARG A 135 0.77 8.36 9.04
N ILE A 136 -0.09 7.53 9.62
CA ILE A 136 -1.25 6.95 8.91
C ILE A 136 -2.16 8.05 8.36
N MET A 137 -2.48 9.06 9.16
CA MET A 137 -3.32 10.17 8.72
C MET A 137 -2.66 10.92 7.56
N ARG A 138 -1.39 11.33 7.71
CA ARG A 138 -0.67 12.10 6.70
C ARG A 138 -0.52 11.33 5.40
N ASN A 139 0.02 10.11 5.46
CA ASN A 139 0.36 9.32 4.28
C ASN A 139 -0.89 8.68 3.66
N GLY A 140 -1.87 8.28 4.48
CA GLY A 140 -3.16 7.78 4.00
C GLY A 140 -3.95 8.85 3.24
N LEU A 141 -4.05 10.07 3.77
CA LEU A 141 -4.68 11.19 3.05
C LEU A 141 -3.95 11.50 1.74
N ALA A 142 -2.61 11.45 1.72
CA ALA A 142 -1.83 11.62 0.50
C ALA A 142 -2.08 10.51 -0.56
N LEU A 143 -2.49 9.32 -0.12
CA LEU A 143 -2.93 8.21 -0.98
C LEU A 143 -4.43 8.32 -1.37
N GLY A 144 -5.13 9.37 -0.94
CA GLY A 144 -6.54 9.59 -1.23
C GLY A 144 -7.49 8.80 -0.33
N PHE A 145 -7.02 8.30 0.83
CA PHE A 145 -7.90 7.67 1.81
C PHE A 145 -8.80 8.70 2.48
N SER A 146 -10.06 8.35 2.74
CA SER A 146 -10.92 9.16 3.61
C SER A 146 -10.48 9.04 5.07
N LYS A 147 -10.95 9.94 5.93
CA LYS A 147 -10.67 9.87 7.37
C LYS A 147 -11.14 8.54 7.99
N VAL A 148 -12.25 7.99 7.48
CA VAL A 148 -12.79 6.68 7.89
C VAL A 148 -11.79 5.57 7.61
N LEU A 149 -11.18 5.56 6.42
CA LEU A 149 -10.16 4.58 6.04
C LEU A 149 -8.87 4.72 6.86
N CYS A 150 -8.46 5.94 7.18
CA CYS A 150 -7.30 6.18 8.05
C CYS A 150 -7.54 5.70 9.50
N ASP A 151 -8.72 5.96 10.07
CA ASP A 151 -9.12 5.43 11.39
C ASP A 151 -9.08 3.89 11.40
N LEU A 152 -9.65 3.28 10.35
CA LEU A 152 -9.64 1.83 10.18
C LEU A 152 -8.23 1.24 10.13
N LEU A 153 -7.32 1.90 9.43
CA LEU A 153 -5.92 1.48 9.34
C LEU A 153 -5.21 1.52 10.70
N GLN A 154 -5.55 2.49 11.56
CA GLN A 154 -5.03 2.57 12.92
C GLN A 154 -5.54 1.40 13.77
N ARG A 155 -6.84 1.09 13.67
CA ARG A 155 -7.45 -0.09 14.31
C ARG A 155 -6.87 -1.40 13.81
N LEU A 156 -6.54 -1.47 12.53
CA LEU A 156 -5.88 -2.63 11.94
C LEU A 156 -4.46 -2.79 12.52
N CYS A 157 -3.64 -1.73 12.60
CA CYS A 157 -2.33 -1.82 13.29
C CYS A 157 -2.48 -2.24 14.76
N CYS A 158 -3.57 -1.81 15.40
CA CYS A 158 -3.93 -2.22 16.74
C CYS A 158 -4.24 -3.71 16.86
N GLN A 159 -5.05 -4.24 15.94
CA GLN A 159 -5.36 -5.67 15.89
C GLN A 159 -4.11 -6.51 15.65
N GLU A 160 -3.23 -6.05 14.75
CA GLU A 160 -2.05 -6.80 14.31
C GLU A 160 -0.93 -6.85 15.35
N SER A 161 -0.67 -5.73 16.05
CA SER A 161 0.52 -5.63 16.91
C SER A 161 0.32 -4.77 18.16
N GLY A 162 -0.86 -4.18 18.36
CA GLY A 162 -1.04 -3.12 19.34
C GLY A 162 -0.25 -1.85 19.01
N GLN A 163 -0.04 -1.57 17.71
CA GLN A 163 0.83 -0.49 17.21
C GLN A 163 2.28 -0.59 17.70
N LYS A 164 2.82 -1.82 17.77
CA LYS A 164 4.21 -2.08 18.14
C LYS A 164 4.99 -2.66 16.95
N GLN A 165 6.25 -2.26 16.86
CA GLN A 165 7.21 -2.86 15.94
C GLN A 165 8.05 -3.94 16.64
N PHE A 166 8.38 -3.74 17.92
CA PHE A 166 9.32 -4.55 18.67
C PHE A 166 8.70 -5.13 19.95
N HIS A 167 9.20 -6.28 20.38
CA HIS A 167 8.86 -6.86 21.68
C HIS A 167 9.41 -5.99 22.81
N LEU A 168 8.62 -5.82 23.88
CA LEU A 168 9.05 -5.17 25.12
C LEU A 168 9.77 -6.15 26.08
N GLY A 169 10.24 -7.28 25.54
CA GLY A 169 10.62 -8.47 26.31
C GLY A 169 9.39 -9.20 26.86
N ASP A 170 9.47 -10.53 26.95
CA ASP A 170 8.58 -11.31 27.80
C ASP A 170 9.34 -11.84 29.02
N THR A 171 8.63 -12.09 30.12
CA THR A 171 9.22 -12.71 31.32
C THR A 171 9.43 -14.22 31.15
N LYS A 172 9.11 -14.80 29.98
CA LYS A 172 9.13 -16.25 29.72
C LYS A 172 10.32 -16.69 28.86
N GLY A 173 11.14 -15.76 28.39
CA GLY A 173 12.48 -15.99 27.84
C GLY A 173 12.53 -16.44 26.38
N TYR A 174 11.44 -16.33 25.62
CA TYR A 174 11.42 -16.75 24.21
C TYR A 174 11.64 -15.61 23.22
N LEU A 175 11.45 -14.36 23.66
CA LEU A 175 11.56 -13.18 22.82
C LEU A 175 12.40 -12.13 23.53
N HIS A 176 13.45 -11.66 22.88
CA HIS A 176 14.34 -10.65 23.46
C HIS A 176 13.72 -9.25 23.28
N GLU A 177 13.89 -8.40 24.29
CA GLU A 177 13.51 -7.00 24.18
C GLU A 177 14.22 -6.35 22.99
N GLY A 178 13.47 -5.58 22.20
CA GLY A 178 13.98 -4.95 20.99
C GLY A 178 13.95 -5.79 19.73
N GLU A 179 13.57 -7.08 19.80
CA GLU A 179 13.38 -7.89 18.60
C GLU A 179 12.08 -7.51 17.86
N PRO A 180 12.07 -7.48 16.51
CA PRO A 180 10.86 -7.22 15.73
C PRO A 180 9.76 -8.22 16.09
N ILE A 181 8.52 -7.75 16.15
CA ILE A 181 7.37 -8.62 16.37
C ILE A 181 7.17 -9.49 15.13
N MET A 182 7.38 -10.79 15.30
CA MET A 182 7.20 -11.78 14.25
C MET A 182 6.03 -12.71 14.58
N ASN A 183 5.16 -12.96 13.61
CA ASN A 183 4.18 -14.03 13.72
C ASN A 183 4.86 -15.39 13.50
N HIS A 184 5.09 -16.11 14.59
CA HIS A 184 5.63 -17.47 14.57
C HIS A 184 4.60 -18.53 14.12
N GLY A 185 3.33 -18.14 13.91
CA GLY A 185 2.24 -19.00 13.44
C GLY A 185 2.32 -19.46 11.98
N GLY A 186 3.44 -19.23 11.29
CA GLY A 186 3.76 -19.84 10.00
C GLY A 186 3.61 -18.94 8.78
N ASP A 187 3.10 -17.72 8.91
CA ASP A 187 3.01 -16.75 7.80
C ASP A 187 4.16 -15.72 7.79
N GLY A 188 4.95 -15.65 8.88
CA GLY A 188 6.11 -14.78 9.01
C GLY A 188 5.76 -13.28 9.08
N GLY A 189 4.54 -12.93 9.48
CA GLY A 189 4.10 -11.55 9.63
C GLY A 189 5.07 -10.72 10.47
N THR A 190 5.42 -9.51 10.02
CA THR A 190 6.41 -8.65 10.70
C THR A 190 5.84 -7.28 11.08
N GLY A 191 6.08 -6.87 12.34
CA GLY A 191 5.97 -5.48 12.80
C GLY A 191 4.54 -4.95 12.93
N LEU A 192 4.39 -3.63 12.76
CA LEU A 192 3.13 -2.90 13.03
C LEU A 192 1.90 -3.48 12.33
N LYS A 193 2.09 -3.94 11.09
CA LYS A 193 1.04 -4.44 10.19
C LYS A 193 1.11 -5.95 9.94
N GLN A 194 1.99 -6.65 10.66
CA GLN A 194 2.25 -8.09 10.46
C GLN A 194 2.41 -8.44 8.98
N ILE A 195 3.30 -7.74 8.28
CA ILE A 195 3.49 -7.90 6.83
C ILE A 195 3.99 -9.32 6.53
N THR A 196 3.19 -10.09 5.79
CA THR A 196 3.49 -11.47 5.40
C THR A 196 4.11 -11.50 4.00
N GLN A 197 5.44 -11.51 3.94
CA GLN A 197 6.18 -11.73 2.69
C GLN A 197 7.17 -12.87 2.85
N LYS A 198 7.43 -13.58 1.76
CA LYS A 198 8.42 -14.67 1.74
C LYS A 198 9.81 -14.22 2.19
N THR A 199 10.14 -12.93 2.02
CA THR A 199 11.39 -12.33 2.50
C THR A 199 11.15 -10.88 2.85
N VAL A 200 11.17 -10.56 4.14
CA VAL A 200 11.09 -9.18 4.64
C VAL A 200 12.51 -8.64 4.73
N GLY A 201 12.80 -7.56 4.00
CA GLY A 201 14.12 -6.92 4.04
C GLY A 201 14.39 -6.27 5.40
N PRO A 202 15.66 -6.00 5.75
CA PRO A 202 16.03 -5.43 7.06
C PRO A 202 15.33 -4.11 7.35
N ASP A 203 15.08 -3.28 6.34
CA ASP A 203 14.38 -2.00 6.53
C ASP A 203 12.94 -2.20 7.06
N LEU A 204 12.20 -3.18 6.54
CA LEU A 204 10.84 -3.46 7.01
C LEU A 204 10.81 -4.15 8.40
N LEU A 205 11.91 -4.77 8.81
CA LEU A 205 12.08 -5.39 10.12
C LEU A 205 12.44 -4.36 11.19
N TRP A 206 13.36 -3.45 10.88
CA TRP A 206 13.99 -2.57 11.87
C TRP A 206 13.57 -1.10 11.75
N ASP A 207 12.91 -0.70 10.67
CA ASP A 207 12.35 0.64 10.50
C ASP A 207 10.83 0.57 10.49
N TRP A 208 10.22 0.96 11.62
CA TRP A 208 8.77 0.98 11.76
C TRP A 208 8.09 1.91 10.74
N GLN A 209 8.79 2.94 10.26
CA GLN A 209 8.25 3.87 9.27
C GLN A 209 8.13 3.20 7.91
N GLU A 210 9.16 2.47 7.49
CA GLU A 210 9.15 1.68 6.26
C GLU A 210 8.14 0.54 6.36
N ASN A 211 8.06 -0.15 7.52
CA ASN A 211 7.03 -1.17 7.78
C ASN A 211 5.61 -0.57 7.62
N LEU A 212 5.35 0.57 8.24
CA LEU A 212 4.04 1.22 8.17
C LEU A 212 3.70 1.71 6.76
N ASP A 213 4.65 2.34 6.07
CA ASP A 213 4.46 2.83 4.70
C ASP A 213 4.23 1.68 3.72
N TYR A 214 4.90 0.55 3.93
CA TYR A 214 4.62 -0.68 3.19
C TYR A 214 3.21 -1.21 3.46
N GLY A 215 2.80 -1.24 4.73
CA GLY A 215 1.45 -1.64 5.12
C GLY A 215 0.35 -0.74 4.54
N LEU A 216 0.60 0.56 4.39
CA LEU A 216 -0.30 1.50 3.69
C LEU A 216 -0.46 1.13 2.21
N LYS A 217 0.64 0.78 1.53
CA LYS A 217 0.61 0.31 0.13
C LYS A 217 -0.19 -0.98 0.00
N LEU A 218 0.06 -1.96 0.88
CA LEU A 218 -0.71 -3.21 0.90
C LEU A 218 -2.21 -2.95 1.08
N PHE A 219 -2.59 -2.09 2.02
CA PHE A 219 -3.99 -1.76 2.25
C PHE A 219 -4.62 -1.06 1.04
N ASN A 220 -3.88 -0.20 0.33
CA ASN A 220 -4.35 0.37 -0.93
C ASN A 220 -4.61 -0.71 -2.00
N ASP A 221 -3.78 -1.74 -2.06
CA ASP A 221 -4.02 -2.88 -2.94
C ASP A 221 -5.27 -3.67 -2.51
N LYS A 222 -5.52 -3.82 -1.20
CA LYS A 222 -6.76 -4.44 -0.69
C LYS A 222 -8.00 -3.62 -1.02
N LEU A 223 -7.92 -2.29 -0.95
CA LEU A 223 -8.98 -1.39 -1.42
C LEU A 223 -9.24 -1.57 -2.92
N ARG A 224 -8.19 -1.72 -3.74
CA ARG A 224 -8.36 -2.00 -5.18
C ARG A 224 -9.08 -3.32 -5.43
N ILE A 225 -8.70 -4.38 -4.70
CA ILE A 225 -9.39 -5.68 -4.76
C ILE A 225 -10.87 -5.53 -4.40
N ALA A 226 -11.17 -4.81 -3.31
CA ALA A 226 -12.55 -4.58 -2.87
C ALA A 226 -13.37 -3.80 -3.92
N LYS A 227 -12.79 -2.75 -4.54
CA LYS A 227 -13.45 -1.96 -5.59
C LYS A 227 -13.77 -2.78 -6.85
N VAL A 228 -12.88 -3.69 -7.25
CA VAL A 228 -13.06 -4.51 -8.46
C VAL A 228 -14.11 -5.60 -8.27
N HIS A 229 -14.49 -5.93 -7.02
CA HIS A 229 -15.48 -6.97 -6.73
C HIS A 229 -16.82 -6.74 -7.46
N ARG A 230 -17.32 -5.49 -7.50
CA ARG A 230 -18.53 -5.14 -8.25
C ARG A 230 -18.42 -5.53 -9.73
N THR A 231 -17.32 -5.18 -10.37
CA THR A 231 -17.06 -5.53 -11.77
C THR A 231 -16.99 -7.05 -11.98
N GLN A 232 -16.43 -7.77 -11.01
CA GLN A 232 -16.40 -9.24 -11.05
C GLN A 232 -17.80 -9.85 -10.99
N ILE A 233 -18.70 -9.32 -10.15
CA ILE A 233 -20.10 -9.78 -10.11
C ILE A 233 -20.80 -9.48 -11.44
N LEU A 234 -20.61 -8.30 -12.00
CA LEU A 234 -21.23 -7.94 -13.29
C LEU A 234 -20.78 -8.85 -14.44
N ALA A 235 -19.55 -9.39 -14.36
CA ALA A 235 -19.01 -10.34 -15.34
C ALA A 235 -19.38 -11.81 -15.05
N ASP A 236 -19.99 -12.10 -13.90
CA ASP A 236 -20.33 -13.46 -13.49
C ASP A 236 -21.62 -13.93 -14.20
N PRO A 237 -21.62 -15.06 -14.93
CA PRO A 237 -22.82 -15.57 -15.61
C PRO A 237 -24.02 -15.78 -14.67
N ARG A 238 -23.77 -16.10 -13.40
CA ARG A 238 -24.83 -16.28 -12.39
C ARG A 238 -25.56 -14.98 -12.10
N TYR A 239 -24.93 -13.82 -12.30
CA TYR A 239 -25.61 -12.52 -12.12
C TYR A 239 -26.66 -12.34 -13.21
N LYS A 240 -26.35 -12.75 -14.44
CA LYS A 240 -27.31 -12.76 -15.54
C LYS A 240 -28.49 -13.70 -15.25
N GLU A 241 -28.22 -14.90 -14.75
CA GLU A 241 -29.27 -15.84 -14.32
C GLU A 241 -30.18 -15.23 -13.25
N LEU A 242 -29.60 -14.54 -12.25
CA LEU A 242 -30.38 -13.86 -11.22
C LEU A 242 -31.24 -12.71 -11.79
N LEU A 243 -30.76 -11.98 -12.79
CA LEU A 243 -31.57 -10.98 -13.51
C LEU A 243 -32.75 -11.63 -14.24
N GLU A 244 -32.51 -12.75 -14.93
CA GLU A 244 -33.54 -13.51 -15.66
C GLU A 244 -34.60 -14.09 -14.70
N ASN A 245 -34.16 -14.69 -13.59
CA ASN A 245 -35.04 -15.20 -12.54
C ASN A 245 -35.87 -14.08 -11.90
N THR A 246 -35.25 -12.92 -11.65
CA THR A 246 -35.94 -11.75 -11.09
C THR A 246 -37.01 -11.24 -12.06
N ALA A 247 -36.71 -11.15 -13.35
CA ALA A 247 -37.70 -10.78 -14.38
C ALA A 247 -38.86 -11.77 -14.45
N THR A 248 -38.56 -13.08 -14.40
CA THR A 248 -39.55 -14.16 -14.41
C THR A 248 -40.48 -14.08 -13.21
N TRP A 249 -39.92 -13.91 -12.00
CA TRP A 249 -40.70 -13.74 -10.79
C TRP A 249 -41.58 -12.49 -10.85
N ARG A 250 -41.05 -11.33 -11.28
CA ARG A 250 -41.85 -10.09 -11.42
C ARG A 250 -43.02 -10.27 -12.38
N ALA A 251 -42.81 -10.94 -13.51
CA ALA A 251 -43.88 -11.23 -14.47
C ALA A 251 -44.98 -12.11 -13.83
N SER A 252 -44.61 -13.12 -13.02
CA SER A 252 -45.57 -13.94 -12.28
C SER A 252 -46.42 -13.14 -11.29
N GLN A 253 -45.84 -12.06 -10.73
CA GLN A 253 -46.51 -11.15 -9.80
C GLN A 253 -47.27 -10.02 -10.53
N LYS A 254 -47.33 -10.05 -11.87
CA LYS A 254 -47.89 -8.97 -12.71
C LYS A 254 -47.24 -7.61 -12.43
N LEU A 255 -46.00 -7.61 -11.95
CA LEU A 255 -45.23 -6.40 -11.70
C LEU A 255 -44.61 -5.88 -13.01
N PRO A 256 -44.45 -4.56 -13.15
CA PRO A 256 -43.84 -4.01 -14.36
C PRO A 256 -42.39 -4.46 -14.52
N GLU A 257 -42.01 -4.75 -15.76
CA GLU A 257 -40.63 -5.12 -16.13
C GLU A 257 -39.64 -3.98 -15.79
N LEU A 258 -38.49 -4.35 -15.24
CA LEU A 258 -37.35 -3.45 -15.03
C LEU A 258 -36.44 -3.49 -16.25
N LYS A 259 -36.11 -2.33 -16.81
CA LYS A 259 -35.21 -2.21 -17.97
C LYS A 259 -33.75 -2.16 -17.57
N ILE A 260 -33.46 -1.69 -16.36
CA ILE A 260 -32.09 -1.54 -15.85
C ILE A 260 -32.07 -1.99 -14.39
N VAL A 261 -31.24 -2.98 -14.08
CA VAL A 261 -30.87 -3.31 -12.69
C VAL A 261 -29.38 -3.03 -12.54
N THR A 262 -29.05 -2.11 -11.63
CA THR A 262 -27.66 -1.74 -11.36
C THR A 262 -27.20 -2.31 -10.02
N ILE A 263 -25.91 -2.58 -9.88
CA ILE A 263 -25.29 -2.80 -8.56
C ILE A 263 -24.76 -1.44 -8.11
N PRO A 264 -25.14 -0.91 -6.93
CA PRO A 264 -24.58 0.34 -6.43
C PRO A 264 -23.11 0.15 -6.06
N ASP A 265 -22.33 1.22 -6.10
CA ASP A 265 -20.98 1.21 -5.53
C ASP A 265 -21.05 1.02 -4.01
N TYR A 266 -19.97 0.53 -3.41
CA TYR A 266 -19.86 0.50 -1.95
C TYR A 266 -19.88 1.91 -1.37
N THR A 267 -20.56 2.07 -0.24
CA THR A 267 -20.31 3.18 0.68
C THR A 267 -18.87 3.11 1.21
N ASP A 268 -18.36 4.22 1.76
CA ASP A 268 -17.02 4.26 2.34
C ASP A 268 -16.85 3.21 3.46
N GLU A 269 -17.87 3.01 4.29
CA GLU A 269 -17.88 2.01 5.36
C GLU A 269 -17.90 0.57 4.82
N GLN A 270 -18.69 0.31 3.76
CA GLN A 270 -18.70 -1.01 3.11
C GLN A 270 -17.37 -1.31 2.43
N LEU A 271 -16.77 -0.31 1.76
CA LEU A 271 -15.48 -0.46 1.12
C LEU A 271 -14.37 -0.71 2.14
N ALA A 272 -14.41 0.01 3.27
CA ALA A 272 -13.54 -0.19 4.43
C ALA A 272 -13.61 -1.64 4.96
N ASP A 273 -14.82 -2.11 5.26
CA ASP A 273 -15.06 -3.47 5.77
C ASP A 273 -14.62 -4.55 4.77
N ALA A 274 -14.88 -4.33 3.46
CA ALA A 274 -14.42 -5.22 2.40
C ALA A 274 -12.89 -5.24 2.25
N ALA A 275 -12.21 -4.10 2.44
CA ALA A 275 -10.76 -4.01 2.41
C ALA A 275 -10.11 -4.71 3.62
N ILE A 276 -10.68 -4.59 4.83
CA ILE A 276 -10.24 -5.38 6.00
C ILE A 276 -10.38 -6.87 5.71
N ARG A 277 -11.52 -7.28 5.14
CA ARG A 277 -11.72 -8.68 4.81
C ARG A 277 -10.67 -9.17 3.81
N ALA A 278 -10.34 -8.36 2.81
CA ALA A 278 -9.27 -8.67 1.87
C ALA A 278 -7.87 -8.69 2.53
N ASN A 279 -7.68 -7.97 3.64
CA ASN A 279 -6.46 -8.00 4.46
C ASN A 279 -6.29 -9.33 5.22
N ASN A 280 -7.37 -9.88 5.78
CA ASN A 280 -7.40 -11.18 6.47
C ASN A 280 -6.95 -12.36 5.60
N GLY A 281 -7.00 -12.16 4.29
CA GLY A 281 -6.68 -13.17 3.28
C GLY A 281 -7.84 -13.33 2.30
N VAL A 282 -7.57 -13.01 1.04
CA VAL A 282 -8.33 -13.58 -0.08
C VAL A 282 -7.42 -14.67 -0.63
N PRO A 283 -7.84 -15.95 -0.66
CA PRO A 283 -7.03 -16.99 -1.24
C PRO A 283 -6.77 -16.63 -2.70
N LYS A 284 -5.64 -17.10 -3.23
CA LYS A 284 -5.43 -17.07 -4.66
C LYS A 284 -6.59 -17.83 -5.30
N ILE A 285 -7.28 -17.11 -6.18
CA ILE A 285 -8.41 -17.59 -6.96
C ILE A 285 -7.91 -18.77 -7.79
N SER A 286 -8.00 -20.00 -7.28
CA SER A 286 -7.57 -21.17 -8.02
C SER A 286 -8.74 -21.88 -8.70
N ASN A 287 -9.94 -21.89 -8.11
CA ASN A 287 -11.09 -22.60 -8.68
C ASN A 287 -12.34 -21.72 -8.83
N PRO A 288 -12.83 -21.49 -10.06
CA PRO A 288 -14.10 -20.83 -10.34
C PRO A 288 -15.37 -21.58 -9.86
N GLY A 289 -15.23 -22.75 -9.23
CA GLY A 289 -16.33 -23.67 -8.91
C GLY A 289 -16.80 -23.69 -7.45
N ASP A 290 -16.24 -22.88 -6.55
CA ASP A 290 -16.69 -22.87 -5.15
C ASP A 290 -18.06 -22.15 -5.03
N ASP A 291 -19.02 -22.94 -4.59
CA ASP A 291 -20.47 -22.91 -4.84
C ASP A 291 -21.23 -21.76 -4.17
N THR A 292 -20.79 -20.52 -4.40
CA THR A 292 -21.32 -19.34 -3.68
C THR A 292 -21.98 -18.35 -4.61
N PRO A 293 -23.13 -17.76 -4.22
CA PRO A 293 -24.13 -17.26 -5.16
C PRO A 293 -23.68 -16.22 -6.17
N LEU A 294 -22.86 -15.25 -5.76
CA LEU A 294 -22.43 -14.13 -6.60
C LEU A 294 -21.27 -13.41 -5.92
N GLY A 295 -20.10 -14.02 -5.97
CA GLY A 295 -18.98 -13.57 -5.16
C GLY A 295 -18.84 -14.46 -3.95
N ARG A 296 -17.99 -15.47 -4.15
CA ARG A 296 -17.02 -16.01 -3.21
C ARG A 296 -17.17 -15.50 -1.78
N ASN A 297 -17.38 -16.42 -0.83
CA ASN A 297 -17.43 -16.20 0.63
C ASN A 297 -16.27 -15.36 1.22
N TRP A 298 -15.27 -14.99 0.42
CA TRP A 298 -14.12 -14.17 0.75
C TRP A 298 -14.39 -12.66 0.72
N HIS A 299 -15.52 -12.22 0.19
CA HIS A 299 -15.93 -10.82 0.27
C HIS A 299 -16.79 -10.60 1.51
N GLU A 300 -16.74 -9.37 2.04
CA GLU A 300 -17.53 -9.01 3.22
C GLU A 300 -19.01 -8.76 2.89
N PHE A 301 -19.31 -8.45 1.64
CA PHE A 301 -20.65 -8.19 1.14
C PHE A 301 -20.94 -9.04 -0.11
N THR A 302 -22.19 -9.48 -0.24
CA THR A 302 -22.74 -10.13 -1.42
C THR A 302 -24.05 -9.45 -1.84
N LEU A 303 -24.60 -9.78 -3.00
CA LEU A 303 -25.93 -9.29 -3.37
C LEU A 303 -26.99 -10.03 -2.54
N ALA A 304 -27.92 -9.26 -1.99
CA ALA A 304 -29.09 -9.79 -1.32
C ALA A 304 -29.95 -10.55 -2.33
N VAL A 305 -30.28 -11.79 -1.97
CA VAL A 305 -31.05 -12.72 -2.79
C VAL A 305 -32.07 -13.42 -1.91
N GLU A 306 -33.25 -13.63 -2.46
CA GLU A 306 -34.31 -14.40 -1.81
C GLU A 306 -34.70 -15.60 -2.68
N THR A 307 -35.19 -16.66 -2.04
CA THR A 307 -35.73 -17.82 -2.74
C THR A 307 -37.24 -17.70 -2.81
N VAL A 308 -37.77 -17.65 -4.03
CA VAL A 308 -39.20 -17.60 -4.32
C VAL A 308 -39.63 -18.91 -4.94
N ASN A 309 -40.79 -19.44 -4.56
CA ASN A 309 -41.33 -20.66 -5.15
C ASN A 309 -42.34 -20.29 -6.23
N LEU A 310 -42.00 -20.55 -7.50
CA LEU A 310 -42.93 -20.38 -8.61
C LEU A 310 -43.62 -21.70 -8.94
N PRO A 311 -44.84 -21.69 -9.51
CA PRO A 311 -45.45 -22.90 -10.05
C PRO A 311 -44.52 -23.60 -11.04
N ASN A 312 -44.47 -24.93 -11.00
CA ASN A 312 -43.65 -25.68 -11.94
C ASN A 312 -44.11 -25.42 -13.40
N PRO A 313 -43.25 -24.86 -14.27
CA PRO A 313 -43.62 -24.56 -15.66
C PRO A 313 -43.91 -25.81 -16.48
N ASP A 314 -43.44 -27.00 -16.04
CA ASP A 314 -43.69 -28.28 -16.68
C ASP A 314 -44.02 -29.35 -15.63
N PRO A 315 -45.27 -29.39 -15.14
CA PRO A 315 -45.70 -30.39 -14.16
C PRO A 315 -45.69 -31.80 -14.73
N ASN A 316 -45.63 -31.99 -16.05
CA ASN A 316 -45.58 -33.32 -16.66
C ASN A 316 -44.18 -33.93 -16.56
N LYS A 317 -43.13 -33.11 -16.59
CA LYS A 317 -41.74 -33.57 -16.47
C LYS A 317 -41.34 -33.95 -15.05
N ASP A 318 -41.88 -33.25 -14.04
CA ASP A 318 -41.66 -33.57 -12.62
C ASP A 318 -42.95 -33.34 -11.81
N PRO A 319 -43.91 -34.28 -11.87
CA PRO A 319 -45.22 -34.13 -11.23
C PRO A 319 -45.15 -34.10 -9.70
N LYS A 320 -44.01 -34.48 -9.11
CA LYS A 320 -43.79 -34.42 -7.66
C LYS A 320 -43.37 -33.02 -7.20
N LYS A 321 -42.94 -32.15 -8.11
CA LYS A 321 -42.60 -30.75 -7.81
C LYS A 321 -43.73 -29.84 -8.24
N ALA A 322 -44.58 -29.45 -7.30
CA ALA A 322 -45.61 -28.44 -7.52
C ALA A 322 -45.01 -27.05 -7.78
N THR A 323 -43.82 -26.78 -7.23
CA THR A 323 -43.12 -25.51 -7.38
C THR A 323 -41.64 -25.70 -7.70
N VAL A 324 -41.05 -24.71 -8.35
CA VAL A 324 -39.62 -24.60 -8.60
C VAL A 324 -39.07 -23.43 -7.78
N PRO A 325 -38.09 -23.65 -6.88
CA PRO A 325 -37.44 -22.57 -6.17
C PRO A 325 -36.56 -21.80 -7.15
N LEU A 326 -36.80 -20.50 -7.28
CA LEU A 326 -35.94 -19.57 -8.01
C LEU A 326 -35.29 -18.62 -7.03
N ARG A 327 -34.04 -18.26 -7.33
CA ARG A 327 -33.33 -17.22 -6.58
C ARG A 327 -33.50 -15.92 -7.33
N VAL A 328 -33.88 -14.86 -6.64
CA VAL A 328 -34.10 -13.53 -7.23
C VAL A 328 -33.36 -12.47 -6.43
N LEU A 329 -33.02 -11.36 -7.08
CA LEU A 329 -32.36 -10.24 -6.44
C LEU A 329 -33.35 -9.49 -5.54
N THR A 330 -32.92 -9.13 -4.33
CA THR A 330 -33.61 -8.13 -3.52
C THR A 330 -33.26 -6.74 -4.03
N LEU A 331 -34.27 -6.04 -4.55
CA LEU A 331 -34.12 -4.76 -5.22
C LEU A 331 -34.57 -3.58 -4.32
N GLN A 332 -33.95 -2.43 -4.51
CA GLN A 332 -34.28 -1.17 -3.86
C GLN A 332 -34.34 -0.02 -4.87
N LYS A 333 -34.92 1.11 -4.45
CA LYS A 333 -35.00 2.36 -5.22
C LYS A 333 -35.61 2.18 -6.63
N GLU A 334 -36.72 1.44 -6.73
CA GLU A 334 -37.44 1.31 -8.00
C GLU A 334 -37.95 2.68 -8.51
N LYS A 335 -37.79 2.95 -9.80
CA LYS A 335 -38.25 4.19 -10.47
C LYS A 335 -39.11 3.88 -11.69
N GLY A 336 -40.14 4.70 -12.00
CA GLY A 336 -40.92 4.69 -13.25
C GLY A 336 -42.13 5.63 -13.17
N PRO A 337 -42.63 6.24 -14.28
CA PRO A 337 -42.84 5.62 -15.60
C PRO A 337 -42.17 6.24 -16.86
N ASP A 338 -41.42 7.35 -16.80
CA ASP A 338 -41.16 8.13 -18.04
C ASP A 338 -39.67 8.30 -18.39
N GLY A 339 -38.77 7.53 -17.77
CA GLY A 339 -37.32 7.77 -17.92
C GLY A 339 -36.41 6.57 -17.70
N LYS A 340 -36.93 5.37 -17.97
CA LYS A 340 -36.35 4.02 -17.77
C LYS A 340 -36.63 3.42 -16.40
N ARG A 341 -37.54 2.43 -16.38
CA ARG A 341 -37.82 1.62 -15.20
C ARG A 341 -36.54 0.95 -14.71
N SER A 342 -36.07 1.34 -13.54
CA SER A 342 -34.79 0.88 -13.00
C SER A 342 -34.86 0.56 -11.52
N ALA A 343 -33.94 -0.27 -11.06
CA ALA A 343 -33.76 -0.61 -9.66
C ALA A 343 -32.27 -0.80 -9.34
N GLU A 344 -31.93 -0.78 -8.07
CA GLU A 344 -30.61 -1.10 -7.54
C GLU A 344 -30.67 -2.45 -6.80
N ALA A 345 -29.73 -3.36 -7.07
CA ALA A 345 -29.52 -4.53 -6.24
C ALA A 345 -29.03 -4.09 -4.85
N THR A 346 -29.40 -4.84 -3.81
CA THR A 346 -29.02 -4.52 -2.44
C THR A 346 -27.75 -5.27 -2.04
N TRP A 347 -26.77 -4.59 -1.46
CA TRP A 347 -25.65 -5.26 -0.79
C TRP A 347 -26.08 -5.75 0.59
N VAL A 348 -25.75 -6.99 0.93
CA VAL A 348 -25.91 -7.53 2.28
C VAL A 348 -24.56 -8.02 2.80
N ARG A 349 -24.30 -7.80 4.08
CA ARG A 349 -23.09 -8.30 4.74
C ARG A 349 -23.18 -9.82 4.89
N VAL A 350 -22.11 -10.53 4.55
CA VAL A 350 -22.05 -12.00 4.66
C VAL A 350 -21.98 -12.38 6.14
N ASP A 351 -22.89 -13.25 6.60
CA ASP A 351 -22.92 -13.74 7.98
C ASP A 351 -21.62 -14.45 8.34
N VAL A 352 -21.09 -14.20 9.55
CA VAL A 352 -19.82 -14.75 10.04
C VAL A 352 -19.78 -16.28 9.93
N SER A 353 -20.89 -16.95 10.23
CA SER A 353 -21.03 -18.41 10.20
C SER A 353 -20.90 -19.03 8.80
N THR A 354 -21.14 -18.23 7.75
CA THR A 354 -21.10 -18.65 6.34
C THR A 354 -19.77 -18.36 5.65
N ARG A 355 -18.85 -17.66 6.35
CA ARG A 355 -17.54 -17.30 5.82
C ARG A 355 -16.60 -18.52 5.78
N PRO A 356 -15.57 -18.52 4.91
CA PRO A 356 -14.58 -19.59 4.85
C PRO A 356 -13.83 -19.67 6.16
N LYS A 357 -13.42 -20.88 6.53
CA LYS A 357 -12.67 -21.15 7.78
C LYS A 357 -11.19 -20.75 7.71
N VAL A 358 -10.74 -20.16 6.62
CA VAL A 358 -9.34 -19.73 6.44
C VAL A 358 -9.23 -18.27 6.84
N GLY A 359 -8.22 -17.95 7.65
CA GLY A 359 -8.16 -16.69 8.38
C GLY A 359 -9.21 -16.65 9.50
N ASP A 360 -9.41 -15.49 10.09
CA ASP A 360 -10.41 -15.30 11.14
C ASP A 360 -11.78 -14.90 10.51
N PRO A 361 -12.83 -15.74 10.57
CA PRO A 361 -14.13 -15.40 10.01
C PRO A 361 -14.70 -14.09 10.56
N ASP A 362 -14.40 -13.72 11.81
CA ASP A 362 -14.90 -12.52 12.48
C ASP A 362 -13.91 -11.33 12.45
N TYR A 363 -12.86 -11.43 11.64
CA TYR A 363 -11.73 -10.48 11.63
C TYR A 363 -12.16 -9.03 11.44
N VAL A 364 -13.18 -8.76 10.60
CA VAL A 364 -13.69 -7.40 10.40
C VAL A 364 -14.26 -6.82 11.71
N ASN A 365 -15.01 -7.61 12.47
CA ASN A 365 -15.56 -7.14 13.75
C ASN A 365 -14.46 -7.01 14.81
N ASN A 366 -13.49 -7.94 14.81
CA ASN A 366 -12.32 -7.86 15.69
C ASN A 366 -11.48 -6.61 15.44
N VAL A 367 -11.27 -6.21 14.18
CA VAL A 367 -10.59 -4.95 13.85
C VAL A 367 -11.45 -3.75 14.29
N LYS A 368 -12.75 -3.74 14.00
CA LYS A 368 -13.63 -2.60 14.33
C LYS A 368 -13.79 -2.38 15.83
N SER A 369 -13.69 -3.45 16.64
CA SER A 369 -13.78 -3.36 18.10
C SER A 369 -12.52 -2.77 18.74
N ARG A 370 -11.39 -2.69 18.02
CA ARG A 370 -10.17 -2.04 18.53
C ARG A 370 -10.33 -0.53 18.62
N SER A 371 -9.75 0.07 19.65
CA SER A 371 -9.50 1.52 19.65
C SER A 371 -8.46 1.86 18.58
N PRO A 372 -8.61 2.96 17.82
CA PRO A 372 -7.56 3.45 16.91
C PRO A 372 -6.31 3.91 17.67
N THR A 373 -6.39 4.08 18.99
CA THR A 373 -5.30 4.55 19.87
C THR A 373 -4.83 3.50 20.87
N CYS A 374 -5.10 2.22 20.61
CA CYS A 374 -4.52 1.14 21.40
C CYS A 374 -2.98 1.23 21.41
#